data_AF-A0A962WX28-F1
#
_entry.id   AF-A0A962WX28-F1
#
_cell.length_a   1.000
_cell.length_b   1.000
_cell.length_c   1.000
_cell.angle_alpha   90.00
_cell.angle_beta   90.00
_cell.angle_gamma   90.00
#
_symmetry.space_group_name_H-M   'P 1'
#
loop_
_entity.id
_entity.type
_entity.pdbx_description
1 polymer ?
#
loop_
_entity_poly.entity_id
_entity_poly.type
_entity_poly.pdbx_seq_one_letter_code
_entity_poly.pdbx_strand_id
1 'polypeptide(L)'
;MNNNDKRMYITVALMSIYCLYLIYDWTFFQLGHEKFYADLINNPNQYTGVVYDKYFSEVITELPKNSIPALANCFRVTRRTAGSYGNIKGIRYFSIQLTSTDRIYELGFMWLKSHKYGRSTGIERMIDLSVQKKYRTSNIGSLKGKCFHNYFESLNLDQLINAREFTK
;
A
#
# COMPACT_ATOMS: atom_id res chain seq x y z
N MET A 1 -19.30 40.77 27.78
CA MET A 1 -19.19 40.07 26.48
C MET A 1 -20.57 39.55 26.11
N ASN A 2 -21.13 40.03 24.99
CA ASN A 2 -22.50 39.71 24.58
C ASN A 2 -22.56 38.25 24.04
N ASN A 3 -23.73 37.62 24.04
CA ASN A 3 -23.95 36.26 23.53
C ASN A 3 -23.53 36.11 22.05
N ASN A 4 -23.61 37.18 21.26
CA ASN A 4 -23.15 37.17 19.87
C ASN A 4 -21.61 37.04 19.79
N ASP A 5 -20.87 37.71 20.67
CA ASP A 5 -19.40 37.60 20.73
C ASP A 5 -19.00 36.18 21.12
N LYS A 6 -19.65 35.59 22.13
CA LYS A 6 -19.39 34.20 22.57
C LYS A 6 -19.60 33.18 21.44
N ARG A 7 -20.68 33.32 20.67
CA ARG A 7 -20.95 32.43 19.53
C ARG A 7 -19.89 32.56 18.44
N MET A 8 -19.45 33.79 18.14
CA MET A 8 -18.39 34.02 17.16
C MET A 8 -17.07 33.35 17.58
N TYR A 9 -16.67 33.49 18.85
CA TYR A 9 -15.46 32.85 19.38
C TYR A 9 -15.50 31.31 19.32
N ILE A 10 -16.64 30.70 19.67
CA ILE A 10 -16.80 29.24 19.60
C ILE A 10 -16.70 28.75 18.15
N THR A 11 -17.32 29.44 17.20
CA THR A 11 -17.27 29.07 15.79
C THR A 11 -15.85 29.16 15.23
N VAL A 12 -15.11 30.23 15.55
CA VAL A 12 -13.72 30.41 15.12
C VAL A 12 -12.81 29.34 15.73
N ALA A 13 -13.00 29.00 17.02
CA ALA A 13 -12.25 27.94 17.68
C ALA A 13 -12.50 26.57 17.03
N LEU A 14 -13.77 26.23 16.74
CA LEU A 14 -14.13 24.97 16.08
C LEU A 14 -13.58 24.89 14.64
N MET A 15 -13.63 25.97 13.87
CA MET A 15 -12.99 26.04 12.56
C MET A 15 -11.47 25.87 12.63
N SER A 16 -10.83 26.44 13.65
CA SER A 16 -9.38 26.35 13.83
C SER A 16 -8.95 24.93 14.19
N ILE A 17 -9.70 24.25 15.07
CA ILE A 17 -9.51 22.83 15.42
C ILE A 17 -9.73 21.95 14.18
N TYR A 18 -10.77 22.22 13.40
CA TYR A 18 -11.04 21.47 12.17
C TYR A 18 -9.96 21.66 11.11
N CYS A 19 -9.46 22.89 10.91
CA CYS A 19 -8.32 23.16 10.03
C CYS A 19 -7.05 22.45 10.50
N LEU A 20 -6.74 22.47 11.80
CA LEU A 20 -5.59 21.75 12.36
C LEU A 20 -5.74 20.23 12.15
N TYR A 21 -6.94 19.68 12.34
CA TYR A 21 -7.22 18.27 12.09
C TYR A 21 -7.01 17.91 10.61
N LEU A 22 -7.50 18.74 9.68
CA LEU A 22 -7.32 18.53 8.24
C LEU A 22 -5.85 18.62 7.82
N ILE A 23 -5.09 19.58 8.36
CA ILE A 23 -3.64 19.72 8.08
C ILE A 23 -2.87 18.53 8.64
N TYR A 24 -3.20 18.07 9.85
CA TYR A 24 -2.59 16.91 10.49
C TYR A 24 -2.86 15.63 9.71
N ASP A 25 -4.10 15.43 9.23
CA ASP A 25 -4.43 14.33 8.34
C ASP A 25 -3.56 14.43 7.07
N TRP A 26 -3.56 15.57 6.37
CA TRP A 26 -2.85 15.73 5.09
C TRP A 26 -1.33 15.53 5.18
N THR A 27 -0.69 16.05 6.22
CA THR A 27 0.75 15.83 6.46
C THR A 27 1.04 14.39 6.86
N PHE A 28 0.18 13.76 7.68
CA PHE A 28 0.27 12.32 7.98
C PHE A 28 0.14 11.47 6.71
N PHE A 29 -0.76 11.85 5.79
CA PHE A 29 -0.97 11.17 4.51
C PHE A 29 0.27 11.21 3.60
N GLN A 30 0.90 12.38 3.41
CA GLN A 30 2.12 12.49 2.59
C GLN A 30 3.33 11.83 3.24
N LEU A 31 3.50 11.97 4.56
CA LEU A 31 4.64 11.42 5.29
C LEU A 31 4.50 9.91 5.53
N GLY A 32 3.28 9.37 5.60
CA GLY A 32 3.00 7.98 5.94
C GLY A 32 3.57 6.98 4.95
N HIS A 33 3.48 7.27 3.64
CA HIS A 33 4.02 6.38 2.60
C HIS A 33 5.52 6.41 2.48
N GLU A 34 6.10 7.61 2.51
CA GLU A 34 7.56 7.75 2.40
C GLU A 34 8.23 7.14 3.63
N LYS A 35 7.61 7.31 4.80
CA LYS A 35 8.02 6.62 6.03
C LYS A 35 7.89 5.11 5.92
N PHE A 36 6.79 4.59 5.37
CA PHE A 36 6.66 3.16 5.13
C PHE A 36 7.73 2.62 4.17
N TYR A 37 7.94 3.25 3.01
CA TYR A 37 8.92 2.76 2.04
C TYR A 37 10.33 2.82 2.64
N ALA A 38 10.67 3.90 3.34
CA ALA A 38 11.94 4.02 4.03
C ALA A 38 12.10 2.92 5.09
N ASP A 39 11.07 2.67 5.89
CA ASP A 39 11.11 1.65 6.94
C ASP A 39 11.21 0.23 6.37
N LEU A 40 10.40 -0.11 5.37
CA LEU A 40 10.48 -1.40 4.67
C LEU A 40 11.86 -1.60 4.01
N ILE A 41 12.44 -0.56 3.40
CA ILE A 41 13.77 -0.63 2.76
C ILE A 41 14.88 -0.83 3.79
N ASN A 42 14.79 -0.15 4.93
CA ASN A 42 15.84 -0.18 5.96
C ASN A 42 15.71 -1.41 6.88
N ASN A 43 14.48 -1.87 7.13
CA ASN A 43 14.16 -2.91 8.10
C ASN A 43 13.29 -4.05 7.51
N PRO A 44 13.62 -4.62 6.33
CA PRO A 44 12.72 -5.57 5.66
C PRO A 44 12.45 -6.86 6.45
N ASN A 45 13.38 -7.25 7.33
CA ASN A 45 13.26 -8.47 8.13
C ASN A 45 12.27 -8.37 9.31
N GLN A 46 11.76 -7.17 9.60
CA GLN A 46 10.73 -6.95 10.62
C GLN A 46 9.31 -7.22 10.12
N TYR A 47 9.17 -7.44 8.81
CA TYR A 47 7.88 -7.64 8.16
C TYR A 47 7.65 -9.12 7.85
N THR A 48 6.43 -9.56 8.09
CA THR A 48 5.85 -10.77 7.49
C THR A 48 4.95 -10.34 6.33
N GLY A 49 4.66 -11.27 5.41
CA GLY A 49 3.85 -10.93 4.24
C GLY A 49 2.89 -12.03 3.85
N VAL A 50 1.71 -11.63 3.38
CA VAL A 50 0.68 -12.53 2.88
C VAL A 50 0.18 -11.99 1.55
N VAL A 51 0.11 -12.85 0.55
CA VAL A 51 -0.45 -12.53 -0.76
C VAL A 51 -1.93 -12.88 -0.74
N TYR A 52 -2.75 -11.94 -1.19
CA TYR A 52 -4.18 -12.10 -1.34
C TYR A 52 -4.58 -11.96 -2.80
N ASP A 53 -5.72 -12.53 -3.14
CA ASP A 53 -6.44 -12.17 -4.36
C ASP A 53 -6.90 -10.70 -4.30
N LYS A 54 -7.43 -10.20 -5.41
CA LYS A 54 -7.78 -8.80 -5.62
C LYS A 54 -8.56 -8.22 -4.42
N TYR A 55 -8.07 -7.09 -3.88
CA TYR A 55 -8.69 -6.34 -2.79
C TYR A 55 -8.80 -7.12 -1.46
N PHE A 56 -7.82 -7.97 -1.15
CA PHE A 56 -7.76 -8.69 0.14
C PHE A 56 -8.97 -9.62 0.37
N SER A 57 -9.54 -10.15 -0.71
CA SER A 57 -10.72 -11.03 -0.65
C SER A 57 -10.40 -12.40 -0.06
N GLU A 58 -9.26 -12.98 -0.44
CA GLU A 58 -8.88 -14.35 -0.08
C GLU A 58 -7.36 -14.49 -0.01
N VAL A 59 -6.83 -15.20 0.99
CA VAL A 59 -5.40 -15.48 1.14
C VAL A 59 -4.96 -16.46 0.07
N ILE A 60 -4.01 -16.11 -0.80
CA ILE A 60 -3.39 -17.00 -1.79
C ILE A 60 -2.26 -17.82 -1.14
N THR A 61 -1.30 -17.14 -0.52
CA THR A 61 -0.12 -17.76 0.09
C THR A 61 0.54 -16.80 1.09
N GLU A 62 1.29 -17.34 2.05
CA GLU A 62 2.25 -16.55 2.81
C GLU A 62 3.52 -16.32 1.98
N LEU A 63 4.17 -15.18 2.21
CA LEU A 63 5.43 -14.82 1.57
C LEU A 63 6.60 -15.47 2.32
N PRO A 64 7.53 -16.15 1.62
CA PRO A 64 8.77 -16.62 2.22
C PRO A 64 9.55 -15.48 2.87
N LYS A 65 10.19 -15.72 4.02
CA LYS A 65 10.90 -14.68 4.79
C LYS A 65 11.97 -13.94 3.98
N ASN A 66 12.67 -14.64 3.09
CA ASN A 66 13.67 -14.05 2.18
C ASN A 66 13.08 -13.25 1.01
N SER A 67 11.77 -13.35 0.75
CA SER A 67 11.12 -12.60 -0.31
C SER A 67 10.83 -11.14 0.07
N ILE A 68 10.71 -10.82 1.37
CA ILE A 68 10.44 -9.44 1.82
C ILE A 68 11.65 -8.52 1.54
N PRO A 69 12.90 -8.91 1.84
CA PRO A 69 14.07 -8.15 1.39
C PRO A 69 14.14 -7.96 -0.13
N ALA A 70 13.72 -8.95 -0.92
CA ALA A 70 13.68 -8.83 -2.38
C ALA A 70 12.62 -7.81 -2.84
N LEU A 71 11.44 -7.82 -2.21
CA LEU A 71 10.39 -6.82 -2.43
C LEU A 71 10.86 -5.41 -2.07
N ALA A 72 11.48 -5.24 -0.90
CA ALA A 72 12.06 -3.99 -0.43
C ALA A 72 13.13 -3.47 -1.42
N ASN A 73 13.97 -4.36 -1.95
CA ASN A 73 14.92 -4.00 -2.98
C ASN A 73 14.23 -3.50 -4.26
N CYS A 74 13.08 -4.09 -4.66
CA CYS A 74 12.32 -3.57 -5.79
C CYS A 74 11.78 -2.16 -5.53
N PHE A 75 11.27 -1.87 -4.33
CA PHE A 75 10.89 -0.51 -3.94
C PHE A 75 12.07 0.46 -3.98
N ARG A 76 13.28 0.02 -3.61
CA ARG A 76 14.52 0.82 -3.65
C ARG A 76 14.99 1.14 -5.06
N VAL A 77 14.96 0.18 -5.99
CA VAL A 77 15.56 0.34 -7.33
C VAL A 77 14.58 0.84 -8.40
N THR A 78 13.27 0.69 -8.19
CA THR A 78 12.29 1.22 -9.14
C THR A 78 12.08 2.71 -8.95
N ARG A 79 12.10 3.47 -10.05
CA ARG A 79 11.83 4.91 -10.02
C ARG A 79 10.31 5.15 -10.09
N ARG A 80 9.83 6.19 -9.39
CA ARG A 80 8.45 6.69 -9.55
C ARG A 80 8.25 7.07 -11.01
N THR A 81 7.26 6.46 -11.65
CA THR A 81 6.92 6.75 -13.05
C THR A 81 5.44 7.10 -13.15
N ALA A 82 5.16 8.34 -13.54
CA ALA A 82 3.83 8.76 -13.93
C ALA A 82 3.54 8.14 -15.30
N GLY A 83 2.56 7.24 -15.36
CA GLY A 83 2.09 6.73 -16.62
C GLY A 83 0.74 6.06 -16.43
N SER A 84 -0.24 6.48 -17.21
CA SER A 84 -1.45 5.71 -17.38
C SER A 84 -1.17 4.65 -18.44
N TYR A 85 -1.44 3.39 -18.12
CA TYR A 85 -1.58 2.38 -19.15
C TYR A 85 -3.04 1.99 -19.12
N GLY A 86 -3.69 2.06 -20.28
CA GLY A 86 -5.09 1.69 -20.45
C GLY A 86 -5.34 0.22 -20.11
N ASN A 87 -6.59 -0.23 -20.27
CA ASN A 87 -6.98 -1.60 -20.00
C ASN A 87 -6.26 -2.59 -20.95
N ILE A 88 -5.12 -3.13 -20.53
CA ILE A 88 -4.42 -4.20 -21.25
C ILE A 88 -5.02 -5.54 -20.82
N LYS A 89 -5.43 -6.36 -21.78
CA LYS A 89 -5.93 -7.72 -21.51
C LYS A 89 -4.84 -8.57 -20.84
N GLY A 90 -5.22 -9.39 -19.88
CA GLY A 90 -4.30 -10.30 -19.17
C GLY A 90 -3.52 -9.68 -18.01
N ILE A 91 -3.86 -8.45 -17.58
CA ILE A 91 -3.34 -7.91 -16.33
C ILE A 91 -3.95 -8.70 -15.17
N ARG A 92 -3.08 -9.27 -14.32
CA ARG A 92 -3.45 -9.82 -13.02
C ARG A 92 -3.37 -8.72 -11.96
N TYR A 93 -4.35 -8.67 -11.08
CA TYR A 93 -4.38 -7.80 -9.91
C TYR A 93 -4.37 -8.68 -8.67
N PHE A 94 -3.49 -8.38 -7.73
CA PHE A 94 -3.43 -9.05 -6.44
C PHE A 94 -2.99 -8.05 -5.39
N SER A 95 -3.14 -8.46 -4.14
CA SER A 95 -2.82 -7.63 -2.98
C SER A 95 -1.74 -8.31 -2.14
N ILE A 96 -0.87 -7.54 -1.50
CA ILE A 96 0.07 -8.05 -0.49
C ILE A 96 -0.19 -7.28 0.79
N GLN A 97 -0.41 -8.02 1.87
CA GLN A 97 -0.39 -7.46 3.21
C GLN A 97 1.00 -7.64 3.80
N LEU A 98 1.59 -6.57 4.32
CA LEU A 98 2.82 -6.61 5.09
C LEU A 98 2.52 -6.24 6.54
N THR A 99 2.94 -7.09 7.47
CA THR A 99 2.66 -6.91 8.91
C THR A 99 3.96 -6.76 9.68
N SER A 100 4.09 -5.64 10.40
CA SER A 100 5.11 -5.39 11.42
C SER A 100 4.51 -5.61 12.82
N THR A 101 5.28 -5.33 13.88
CA THR A 101 4.82 -5.41 15.27
C THR A 101 3.63 -4.50 15.57
N ASP A 102 3.60 -3.30 15.00
CA ASP A 102 2.66 -2.23 15.35
C ASP A 102 1.71 -1.87 14.20
N ARG A 103 1.93 -2.39 12.98
CA ARG A 103 1.22 -1.95 11.79
C ARG A 103 0.95 -3.07 10.80
N ILE A 104 -0.11 -2.87 10.04
CA ILE A 104 -0.42 -3.64 8.83
C ILE A 104 -0.48 -2.67 7.65
N TYR A 105 0.22 -3.01 6.57
CA TYR A 105 0.19 -2.29 5.31
C TYR A 105 -0.42 -3.17 4.23
N GLU A 106 -1.49 -2.67 3.63
CA GLU A 106 -2.22 -3.30 2.53
C GLU A 106 -1.74 -2.65 1.24
N LEU A 107 -1.00 -3.39 0.41
CA LEU A 107 -0.48 -2.93 -0.88
C LEU A 107 -1.20 -3.62 -2.04
N GLY A 108 -1.45 -2.86 -3.11
CA GLY A 108 -1.97 -3.42 -4.36
C GLY A 108 -0.89 -3.57 -5.43
N PHE A 109 -1.04 -4.57 -6.27
CA PHE A 109 -0.12 -4.86 -7.36
C PHE A 109 -0.82 -5.24 -8.65
N MET A 110 -0.18 -4.87 -9.75
CA MET A 110 -0.53 -5.24 -11.11
C MET A 110 0.62 -6.00 -11.74
N TRP A 111 0.33 -7.12 -12.37
CA TRP A 111 1.33 -7.93 -13.05
C TRP A 111 0.83 -8.38 -14.41
N LEU A 112 1.66 -8.15 -15.42
CA LEU A 112 1.40 -8.53 -16.80
C LEU A 112 2.59 -9.35 -17.30
N LYS A 113 2.47 -10.67 -17.17
CA LYS A 113 3.54 -11.63 -17.46
C LYS A 113 4.05 -11.51 -18.90
N SER A 114 3.13 -11.42 -19.87
CA SER A 114 3.45 -11.35 -21.31
C SER A 114 4.34 -10.16 -21.69
N HIS A 115 4.31 -9.07 -20.92
CA HIS A 115 5.07 -7.85 -21.20
C HIS A 115 6.25 -7.66 -20.26
N LYS A 116 6.62 -8.70 -19.50
CA LYS A 116 7.68 -8.66 -18.48
C LYS A 116 7.54 -7.48 -17.52
N TYR A 117 6.31 -7.26 -17.08
CA TYR A 117 5.93 -6.03 -16.39
C TYR A 117 5.25 -6.29 -15.05
N GLY A 118 5.70 -5.56 -14.01
CA GLY A 118 5.10 -5.53 -12.69
C GLY A 118 5.05 -4.10 -12.15
N ARG A 119 4.03 -3.82 -11.34
CA ARG A 119 3.76 -2.50 -10.77
C ARG A 119 3.13 -2.61 -9.39
N SER A 120 3.57 -1.78 -8.45
CA SER A 120 2.77 -1.43 -7.27
C SER A 120 1.74 -0.36 -7.62
N THR A 121 0.48 -0.57 -7.25
CA THR A 121 -0.57 0.45 -7.34
C THR A 121 -0.46 1.46 -6.20
N GLY A 122 0.34 1.15 -5.18
CA GLY A 122 0.58 1.94 -3.98
C GLY A 122 0.16 1.18 -2.73
N ILE A 123 0.11 1.90 -1.62
CA ILE A 123 -0.51 1.43 -0.38
C ILE A 123 -1.99 1.80 -0.46
N GLU A 124 -2.86 0.81 -0.31
CA GLU A 124 -4.31 0.97 -0.33
C GLU A 124 -4.82 1.35 1.07
N ARG A 125 -4.19 0.78 2.11
CA ARG A 125 -4.53 1.03 3.50
C ARG A 125 -3.34 0.80 4.43
N MET A 126 -3.32 1.53 5.53
CA MET A 126 -2.49 1.24 6.69
C MET A 126 -3.40 1.04 7.91
N ILE A 127 -3.07 0.08 8.76
CA ILE A 127 -3.78 -0.21 10.00
C ILE A 127 -2.77 -0.08 11.13
N ASP A 128 -3.04 0.83 12.06
CA ASP A 128 -2.27 0.96 13.29
C ASP A 128 -2.85 0.00 14.32
N LEU A 129 -2.05 -0.97 14.77
CA LEU A 129 -2.47 -2.02 15.69
C LEU A 129 -2.62 -1.52 17.12
N SER A 130 -1.93 -0.43 17.48
CA SER A 130 -1.99 0.14 18.84
C SER A 130 -3.33 0.80 19.13
N VAL A 131 -3.90 1.46 18.11
CA VAL A 131 -5.18 2.18 18.21
C VAL A 131 -6.31 1.53 17.40
N GLN A 132 -6.04 0.39 16.75
CA GLN A 132 -6.97 -0.35 15.88
C GLN A 132 -7.62 0.53 14.80
N LYS A 133 -6.89 1.56 14.34
CA LYS A 133 -7.40 2.56 13.40
C LYS A 133 -6.92 2.28 11.99
N LYS A 134 -7.86 2.33 11.04
CA LYS A 134 -7.61 2.18 9.61
C LYS A 134 -7.46 3.54 8.97
N TYR A 135 -6.35 3.72 8.27
CA TYR A 135 -6.06 4.87 7.46
C TYR A 135 -6.11 4.40 6.01
N ARG A 136 -7.08 4.91 5.25
CA ARG A 136 -6.92 4.89 3.80
C ARG A 136 -5.68 5.70 3.49
N THR A 137 -5.02 5.40 2.40
CA THR A 137 -3.91 6.25 1.99
C THR A 137 -4.13 6.70 0.55
N SER A 138 -3.78 7.94 0.23
CA SER A 138 -3.89 8.43 -1.15
C SER A 138 -3.03 7.55 -2.06
N ASN A 139 -3.51 7.26 -3.28
CA ASN A 139 -2.75 6.48 -4.27
C ASN A 139 -1.45 7.22 -4.65
N ILE A 140 -0.42 7.11 -3.83
CA ILE A 140 0.84 7.84 -4.03
C ILE A 140 1.79 6.94 -4.81
N GLY A 141 2.07 7.42 -6.03
CA GLY A 141 3.26 7.10 -6.81
C GLY A 141 3.40 5.63 -7.14
N SER A 142 2.64 5.16 -8.13
CA SER A 142 2.86 3.82 -8.63
C SER A 142 4.31 3.61 -9.06
N LEU A 143 4.93 2.58 -8.50
CA LEU A 143 6.28 2.16 -8.85
C LEU A 143 6.16 1.04 -9.88
N LYS A 144 6.91 1.18 -10.97
CA LYS A 144 6.85 0.26 -12.12
C LYS A 144 8.25 -0.19 -12.46
N GLY A 145 8.38 -1.43 -12.91
CA GLY A 145 9.63 -1.89 -13.52
C GLY A 145 9.75 -3.39 -13.63
N LYS A 146 10.81 -3.82 -14.33
CA LYS A 146 11.16 -5.23 -14.48
C LYS A 146 11.48 -5.91 -13.14
N CYS A 147 11.89 -5.15 -12.12
CA CYS A 147 12.15 -5.73 -10.79
C CYS A 147 10.90 -6.40 -10.22
N PHE A 148 9.76 -5.70 -10.21
CA PHE A 148 8.51 -6.28 -9.72
C PHE A 148 8.07 -7.47 -10.56
N HIS A 149 8.25 -7.42 -11.88
CA HIS A 149 7.96 -8.57 -12.73
C HIS A 149 8.77 -9.79 -12.33
N ASN A 150 10.10 -9.66 -12.22
CA ASN A 150 11.00 -10.75 -11.87
C ASN A 150 10.70 -11.27 -10.45
N TYR A 151 10.36 -10.37 -9.53
CA TYR A 151 9.97 -10.74 -8.17
C TYR A 151 8.68 -11.58 -8.16
N PHE A 152 7.65 -11.21 -8.92
CA PHE A 152 6.41 -11.99 -9.00
C PHE A 152 6.62 -13.32 -9.74
N GLU A 153 7.49 -13.35 -10.76
CA GLU A 153 7.92 -14.60 -11.38
C GLU A 153 8.65 -15.52 -10.40
N SER A 154 9.56 -14.99 -9.58
CA SER A 154 10.32 -15.82 -8.63
C SER A 154 9.46 -16.37 -7.49
N LEU A 155 8.32 -15.75 -7.21
CA LEU A 155 7.31 -16.26 -6.29
C LEU A 155 6.36 -17.30 -6.93
N ASN A 156 6.48 -17.52 -8.24
CA ASN A 156 5.64 -18.45 -8.99
C ASN A 156 4.12 -18.17 -8.82
N LEU A 157 3.75 -16.88 -8.66
CA LEU A 157 2.39 -16.45 -8.33
C LEU A 157 1.37 -16.88 -9.39
N ASP A 158 1.79 -17.00 -10.65
CA ASP A 158 0.92 -17.41 -11.74
C ASP A 158 0.38 -18.83 -11.52
N GLN A 159 1.23 -19.76 -11.08
CA GLN A 159 0.78 -21.13 -10.75
C GLN A 159 -0.14 -21.14 -9.53
N LEU A 160 0.18 -20.36 -8.49
CA LEU A 160 -0.62 -20.28 -7.27
C LEU A 160 -2.01 -19.67 -7.50
N ILE A 161 -2.09 -18.65 -8.36
CA ILE A 161 -3.36 -18.02 -8.74
C ILE A 161 -4.17 -18.98 -9.63
N ASN A 162 -3.56 -19.54 -10.68
CA ASN A 162 -4.29 -20.39 -11.64
C ASN A 162 -4.74 -21.71 -10.99
N ALA A 163 -3.95 -22.32 -10.10
CA ALA A 163 -4.33 -23.54 -9.38
C ALA A 163 -5.64 -23.37 -8.58
N ARG A 164 -5.94 -22.13 -8.15
CA ARG A 164 -7.19 -21.83 -7.43
C ARG A 164 -8.38 -21.58 -8.35
N GLU A 165 -8.18 -20.97 -9.52
CA GLU A 165 -9.26 -20.77 -10.50
C GLU A 165 -9.90 -22.12 -10.92
N PHE A 166 -9.19 -23.25 -10.80
CA PHE A 166 -9.71 -24.59 -11.09
C PHE A 166 -10.40 -25.32 -9.92
N THR A 167 -10.38 -24.75 -8.71
CA THR A 167 -10.97 -25.38 -7.51
C THR A 167 -12.27 -24.73 -7.04
N LYS A 168 -12.73 -23.68 -7.74
CA LYS A 168 -14.03 -23.04 -7.55
C LYS A 168 -15.00 -23.51 -8.63
#